data_AF-A0A1G8HRP9-F1
#
_entry.id   AF-A0A1G8HRP9-F1
#
_cell.length_a   1.000
_cell.length_b   1.000
_cell.length_c   1.000
_cell.angle_alpha   90.00
_cell.angle_beta   90.00
_cell.angle_gamma   90.00
#
_symmetry.space_group_name_H-M   'P 1'
#
loop_
_entity.id
_entity.type
_entity.pdbx_description
1 polymer ?
#
loop_
_entity_poly.entity_id
_entity_poly.type
_entity_poly.pdbx_seq_one_letter_code
_entity_poly.pdbx_strand_id
1 'polypeptide(L)'
;MDIVSLIAKPGALDAALVDSLRNAWGGGVVVWLSEGEAAEFALLAAPSNFDAVRADIADQVDLNLLPAEGRRKAMLLADMDSTMIEQECIDELAEEAGVGPHVKAITARAMNGELDFEGALTERVALLKGLPETVIAKVLAERITPMPGGRTLVATMTRAGGHAALVSGGFTAFTEQVAARIGFAEHRANTLLAEAGHLTGEVARPILGREAKVTALEEITARLGIAESDVIAVGDGANDLGMLDRAGMGVALHAKPSVQERCALRVNHGDLTALLFLQGYSRAEFAA
;
A
#
# COMPACT_ATOMS: atom_id res chain seq x y z
N MET A 1 9.23 23.20 8.84
CA MET A 1 9.47 22.44 10.08
C MET A 1 9.10 21.02 9.76
N ASP A 2 10.01 20.10 10.05
CA ASP A 2 9.84 18.69 9.73
C ASP A 2 9.48 17.93 11.01
N ILE A 3 8.84 16.79 10.84
CA ILE A 3 8.50 15.86 11.90
C ILE A 3 9.34 14.61 11.69
N VAL A 4 10.06 14.20 12.73
CA VAL A 4 10.59 12.85 12.82
C VAL A 4 9.49 11.98 13.38
N SER A 5 9.11 10.94 12.65
CA SER A 5 8.14 9.94 13.08
C SER A 5 8.84 8.61 13.29
N LEU A 6 8.66 8.01 14.47
CA LEU A 6 9.14 6.68 14.84
C LEU A 6 7.94 5.77 15.04
N ILE A 7 7.89 4.67 14.29
CA ILE A 7 6.78 3.70 14.36
C ILE A 7 7.37 2.30 14.51
N ALA A 8 6.93 1.56 15.51
CA ALA A 8 7.31 0.17 15.72
C ALA A 8 6.05 -0.70 15.83
N LYS A 9 6.26 -2.01 16.00
CA LYS A 9 5.18 -2.91 16.42
C LYS A 9 4.60 -2.44 17.78
N PRO A 10 3.30 -2.66 18.05
CA PRO A 10 2.70 -2.28 19.32
C PRO A 10 3.49 -2.81 20.53
N GLY A 11 3.91 -1.89 21.40
CA GLY A 11 4.71 -2.19 22.60
C GLY A 11 6.21 -2.39 22.37
N ALA A 12 6.71 -2.20 21.15
CA ALA A 12 8.12 -2.39 20.81
C ALA A 12 8.93 -1.08 20.69
N LEU A 13 8.29 0.09 20.68
CA LEU A 13 8.99 1.37 20.58
C LEU A 13 9.64 1.74 21.93
N ASP A 14 10.97 1.74 21.97
CA ASP A 14 11.74 2.13 23.15
C ASP A 14 11.78 3.66 23.31
N ALA A 15 11.28 4.15 24.45
CA ALA A 15 11.32 5.57 24.80
C ALA A 15 12.75 6.13 24.88
N ALA A 16 13.74 5.32 25.29
CA ALA A 16 15.13 5.75 25.37
C ALA A 16 15.73 6.02 23.97
N LEU A 17 15.32 5.25 22.96
CA LEU A 17 15.71 5.49 21.56
C LEU A 17 15.11 6.82 21.07
N VAL A 18 13.82 7.06 21.32
CA VAL A 18 13.12 8.31 20.94
C VAL A 18 13.81 9.52 21.57
N ASP A 19 14.08 9.49 22.88
CA ASP A 19 14.76 10.57 23.58
C ASP A 19 16.20 10.77 23.10
N SER A 20 16.92 9.69 22.81
CA SER A 20 18.30 9.76 22.30
C SER A 20 18.36 10.47 20.95
N LEU A 21 17.49 10.10 20.01
CA LEU A 21 17.41 10.72 18.68
C LEU A 21 16.97 12.18 18.76
N ARG A 22 15.94 12.46 19.56
CA ARG A 22 15.50 13.84 19.83
C ARG A 22 16.65 14.69 20.37
N ASN A 23 17.38 14.21 21.37
CA ASN A 23 18.49 14.95 21.96
C ASN A 23 19.64 15.15 20.96
N ALA A 24 19.98 14.13 20.19
CA ALA A 24 21.06 14.18 19.20
C ALA A 24 20.77 15.20 18.08
N TRP A 25 19.51 15.34 17.67
CA TRP A 25 19.10 16.25 16.59
C TRP A 25 18.56 17.60 17.07
N GLY A 26 18.51 17.84 18.39
CA GLY A 26 17.94 19.08 18.94
C GLY A 26 16.44 19.20 18.68
N GLY A 27 15.72 18.07 18.72
CA GLY A 27 14.29 17.98 18.50
C GLY A 27 13.46 18.69 19.58
N GLY A 28 12.26 19.11 19.18
CA GLY A 28 11.26 19.68 20.08
C GLY A 28 10.66 18.66 21.04
N VAL A 29 9.52 19.00 21.64
CA VAL A 29 8.80 18.12 22.56
C VAL A 29 8.39 16.82 21.85
N VAL A 30 8.58 15.68 22.52
CA VAL A 30 8.10 14.38 22.05
C VAL A 30 6.59 14.32 22.22
N VAL A 31 5.90 13.94 21.15
CA VAL A 31 4.48 13.64 21.14
C VAL A 31 4.31 12.14 20.93
N TRP A 32 3.72 11.46 21.90
CA TRP A 32 3.35 10.06 21.78
C TRP A 32 1.97 9.97 21.13
N LEU A 33 1.92 9.49 19.88
CA LEU A 33 0.67 9.23 19.16
C LEU A 33 0.04 7.91 19.63
N SER A 34 0.88 6.96 20.05
CA SER A 34 0.50 5.71 20.69
C SER A 34 1.66 5.21 21.55
N GLU A 35 1.41 5.04 22.86
CA GLU A 35 2.43 4.62 23.82
C GLU A 35 3.08 3.29 23.42
N GLY A 36 4.42 3.28 23.33
CA GLY A 36 5.18 2.09 22.93
C GLY A 36 4.99 1.64 21.48
N GLU A 37 4.36 2.44 20.62
CA GLU A 37 4.08 2.10 19.22
C GLU A 37 4.49 3.23 18.26
N ALA A 38 4.07 4.46 18.54
CA ALA A 38 4.31 5.60 17.66
C ALA A 38 4.60 6.89 18.43
N ALA A 39 5.74 7.51 18.14
CA ALA A 39 6.16 8.78 18.72
C ALA A 39 6.73 9.69 17.63
N GLU A 40 6.63 11.00 17.87
CA GLU A 40 7.17 11.99 16.95
C GLU A 40 7.75 13.21 17.68
N PHE A 41 8.62 13.94 17.00
CA PHE A 41 9.09 15.25 17.47
C PHE A 41 9.46 16.14 16.28
N ALA A 42 9.35 17.46 16.50
CA ALA A 42 9.64 18.44 15.46
C ALA A 42 11.14 18.77 15.35
N LEU A 43 11.59 19.03 14.12
CA LEU A 43 12.91 19.54 13.79
C LEU A 43 12.80 20.83 12.95
N LEU A 44 13.73 21.76 13.21
CA LEU A 44 13.85 22.98 12.42
C LEU A 44 14.46 22.72 11.03
N ALA A 45 15.32 21.71 10.93
CA ALA A 45 15.95 21.27 9.68
C ALA A 45 16.24 19.76 9.72
N ALA A 46 16.19 19.12 8.55
CA ALA A 46 16.57 17.72 8.37
C ALA A 46 18.02 17.46 8.83
N PRO A 47 18.29 16.40 9.62
CA PRO A 47 19.64 16.09 10.06
C PRO A 47 20.46 15.46 8.91
N SER A 48 21.72 15.88 8.75
CA SER A 48 22.57 15.42 7.65
C SER A 48 22.92 13.93 7.71
N ASN A 49 22.77 13.29 8.87
CA ASN A 49 22.98 11.86 9.08
C ASN A 49 21.68 11.05 9.15
N PHE A 50 20.53 11.61 8.75
CA PHE A 50 19.23 10.95 8.86
C PHE A 50 19.23 9.55 8.24
N ASP A 51 19.70 9.43 6.99
CA ASP A 51 19.69 8.16 6.27
C ASP A 51 20.62 7.11 6.89
N ALA A 52 21.78 7.53 7.39
CA ALA A 52 22.70 6.63 8.08
C ALA A 52 22.07 6.08 9.37
N VAL A 53 21.49 6.96 10.19
CA VAL A 53 20.80 6.56 11.42
C VAL A 53 19.60 5.68 11.12
N ARG A 54 18.81 6.00 10.08
CA ARG A 54 17.68 5.19 9.63
C ARG A 54 18.12 3.78 9.24
N ALA A 55 19.26 3.63 8.57
CA ALA A 55 19.81 2.32 8.24
C ALA A 55 20.29 1.56 9.50
N ASP A 56 20.97 2.24 10.44
CA ASP A 56 21.52 1.63 11.66
C ASP A 56 20.43 1.08 12.60
N ILE A 57 19.23 1.67 12.59
CA ILE A 57 18.10 1.25 13.43
C ILE A 57 16.97 0.56 12.65
N ALA A 58 17.19 0.24 11.37
CA ALA A 58 16.16 -0.28 10.48
C ALA A 58 15.51 -1.59 10.98
N ASP A 59 16.24 -2.41 11.76
CA ASP A 59 15.72 -3.65 12.34
C ASP A 59 14.85 -3.43 13.59
N GLN A 60 14.80 -2.20 14.13
CA GLN A 60 14.14 -1.87 15.39
C GLN A 60 12.85 -1.05 15.19
N VAL A 61 12.88 -0.06 14.29
CA VAL A 61 11.82 0.94 14.15
C VAL A 61 11.78 1.52 12.74
N ASP A 62 10.59 1.90 12.29
CA ASP A 62 10.40 2.73 11.11
C ASP A 62 10.71 4.19 11.45
N LEU A 63 11.75 4.74 10.84
CA LEU A 63 12.17 6.13 11.03
C LEU A 63 11.88 6.95 9.76
N ASN A 64 10.97 7.92 9.89
CA ASN A 64 10.49 8.75 8.79
C ASN A 64 10.68 10.24 9.08
N LEU A 65 10.91 11.02 8.02
CA LEU A 65 10.99 12.49 8.08
C LEU A 65 9.99 13.06 7.07
N LEU A 66 9.13 13.96 7.53
CA LEU A 66 8.05 14.51 6.72
C LEU A 66 7.68 15.93 7.16
N PRO A 67 7.04 16.74 6.30
CA PRO A 67 6.57 18.07 6.69
C PRO A 67 5.52 18.01 7.82
N ALA A 68 5.58 18.96 8.76
CA ALA A 68 4.57 19.07 9.82
C ALA A 68 3.19 19.51 9.28
N GLU A 69 3.20 20.41 8.29
CA GLU A 69 2.00 20.99 7.70
C GLU A 69 1.48 20.16 6.52
N GLY A 70 0.17 20.14 6.31
CA GLY A 70 -0.44 19.45 5.16
C GLY A 70 -0.29 17.94 5.15
N ARG A 71 0.07 17.31 6.28
CA ARG A 71 0.27 15.85 6.36
C ARG A 71 -1.02 15.05 6.47
N ARG A 72 -2.15 15.62 6.90
CA ARG A 72 -3.46 14.96 6.82
C ARG A 72 -3.97 15.02 5.38
N LYS A 73 -4.04 13.87 4.73
CA LYS A 73 -4.36 13.76 3.29
C LYS A 73 -5.86 13.57 3.09
N ALA A 74 -6.38 14.16 2.01
CA ALA A 74 -7.78 14.11 1.62
C ALA A 74 -8.13 12.83 0.84
N MET A 75 -7.13 12.08 0.35
CA MET A 75 -7.37 10.86 -0.40
C MET A 75 -6.34 9.78 -0.07
N LEU A 76 -6.81 8.53 0.07
CA LEU A 76 -5.97 7.33 0.07
C LEU A 76 -6.05 6.67 -1.32
N LEU A 77 -4.90 6.42 -1.93
CA LEU A 77 -4.74 5.60 -3.12
C LEU A 77 -3.91 4.36 -2.77
N ALA A 78 -4.51 3.17 -2.80
CA ALA A 78 -3.85 1.95 -2.34
C ALA A 78 -3.75 0.90 -3.45
N ASP A 79 -2.64 0.17 -3.49
CA ASP A 79 -2.61 -1.15 -4.14
C ASP A 79 -3.46 -2.16 -3.38
N MET A 80 -3.82 -3.28 -4.00
CA MET A 80 -4.51 -4.39 -3.36
C MET A 80 -3.54 -5.49 -2.92
N ASP A 81 -2.97 -6.20 -3.89
CA ASP A 81 -2.14 -7.38 -3.66
C ASP A 81 -0.88 -6.98 -2.88
N SER A 82 -0.47 -7.82 -1.92
CA SER A 82 0.69 -7.57 -1.04
C SER A 82 0.67 -6.22 -0.27
N THR A 83 -0.45 -5.50 -0.25
CA THR A 83 -0.60 -4.18 0.39
C THR A 83 -1.84 -4.10 1.27
N MET A 84 -3.04 -4.18 0.68
CA MET A 84 -4.31 -4.18 1.44
C MET A 84 -4.78 -5.59 1.77
N ILE A 85 -4.24 -6.59 1.08
CA ILE A 85 -4.33 -8.01 1.40
C ILE A 85 -2.92 -8.61 1.43
N GLU A 86 -2.75 -9.73 2.12
CA GLU A 86 -1.45 -10.38 2.28
C GLU A 86 -1.01 -11.23 1.08
N GLN A 87 -1.92 -11.52 0.14
CA GLN A 87 -1.72 -12.46 -0.97
C GLN A 87 -1.65 -11.75 -2.33
N GLU A 88 -1.21 -12.51 -3.33
CA GLU A 88 -1.31 -12.20 -4.76
C GLU A 88 -2.48 -12.97 -5.37
N CYS A 89 -3.57 -12.30 -5.74
CA CYS A 89 -4.81 -12.98 -6.15
C CYS A 89 -4.63 -13.96 -7.34
N ILE A 90 -3.77 -13.61 -8.31
CA ILE A 90 -3.53 -14.45 -9.49
C ILE A 90 -2.75 -15.72 -9.14
N ASP A 91 -1.84 -15.65 -8.17
CA ASP A 91 -1.07 -16.81 -7.71
C ASP A 91 -1.98 -17.77 -6.95
N GLU A 92 -2.90 -17.25 -6.11
CA GLU A 92 -3.87 -18.08 -5.40
C GLU A 92 -4.85 -18.80 -6.35
N LEU A 93 -5.30 -18.13 -7.42
CA LEU A 93 -6.08 -18.77 -8.50
C LEU A 93 -5.27 -19.86 -9.21
N ALA A 94 -3.99 -19.61 -9.49
CA ALA A 94 -3.12 -20.54 -10.18
C ALA A 94 -2.84 -21.80 -9.35
N GLU A 95 -2.63 -21.64 -8.05
CA GLU A 95 -2.45 -22.75 -7.12
C GLU A 95 -3.73 -23.60 -7.02
N GLU A 96 -4.90 -22.97 -6.94
CA GLU A 96 -6.19 -23.68 -6.96
C GLU A 96 -6.43 -24.44 -8.27
N ALA A 97 -5.87 -23.94 -9.37
CA ALA A 97 -5.92 -24.56 -10.70
C ALA A 97 -4.82 -25.62 -10.96
N GLY A 98 -3.89 -25.81 -10.02
CA GLY A 98 -2.75 -26.71 -10.19
C GLY A 98 -1.69 -26.23 -11.20
N VAL A 99 -1.72 -24.94 -11.58
CA VAL A 99 -0.78 -24.31 -12.52
C VAL A 99 0.11 -23.24 -11.85
N GLY A 100 0.10 -23.17 -10.51
CA GLY A 100 0.91 -22.25 -9.70
C GLY A 100 2.38 -22.17 -10.11
N PRO A 101 3.10 -23.30 -10.30
CA PRO A 101 4.49 -23.28 -10.74
C PRO A 101 4.72 -22.58 -12.09
N HIS A 102 3.78 -22.71 -13.04
CA HIS A 102 3.88 -22.05 -14.34
C HIS A 102 3.63 -20.56 -14.25
N VAL A 103 2.62 -20.14 -13.47
CA VAL A 103 2.32 -18.72 -13.23
C VAL A 103 3.51 -18.03 -12.56
N LYS A 104 4.11 -18.66 -11.54
CA LYS A 104 5.32 -18.15 -10.88
C LYS A 104 6.49 -17.98 -11.85
N ALA A 105 6.68 -18.91 -12.78
CA ALA A 105 7.73 -18.80 -13.79
C ALA A 105 7.51 -17.61 -14.74
N ILE A 106 6.26 -17.35 -15.15
CA ILE A 106 5.92 -16.17 -15.96
C ILE A 106 6.12 -14.87 -15.16
N THR A 107 5.70 -14.84 -13.89
CA THR A 107 5.91 -13.69 -12.99
C THR A 107 7.40 -13.37 -12.84
N ALA A 108 8.25 -14.38 -12.66
CA ALA A 108 9.70 -14.19 -12.58
C ALA A 108 10.29 -13.58 -13.87
N ARG A 109 9.87 -14.07 -15.05
CA ARG A 109 10.29 -13.52 -16.35
C ARG A 109 9.85 -12.06 -16.53
N ALA A 110 8.64 -11.72 -16.11
CA ALA A 110 8.13 -10.36 -16.14
C ALA A 110 8.92 -9.42 -15.22
N MET A 111 9.26 -9.88 -14.01
CA MET A 111 10.11 -9.13 -13.07
C MET A 111 11.54 -8.94 -13.59
N ASN A 112 12.07 -9.89 -14.39
CA ASN A 112 13.36 -9.77 -15.07
C ASN A 112 13.32 -8.87 -16.32
N GLY A 113 12.15 -8.34 -16.71
CA GLY A 113 11.98 -7.53 -17.91
C GLY A 113 11.97 -8.32 -19.22
N GLU A 114 11.84 -9.65 -19.16
CA GLU A 114 11.75 -10.51 -20.34
C GLU A 114 10.36 -10.48 -20.99
N LEU A 115 9.34 -10.07 -20.22
CA LEU A 115 7.97 -9.87 -20.66
C LEU A 115 7.48 -8.50 -20.19
N ASP A 116 6.73 -7.82 -21.06
CA ASP A 116 5.98 -6.64 -20.63
C ASP A 116 4.80 -7.05 -19.72
N PHE A 117 4.26 -6.10 -18.98
CA PHE A 117 3.20 -6.38 -18.00
C PHE A 117 1.97 -7.00 -18.67
N GLU A 118 1.57 -6.47 -19.83
CA GLU A 118 0.38 -6.91 -20.54
C GLU A 118 0.54 -8.34 -21.10
N GLY A 119 1.69 -8.65 -21.70
CA GLY A 119 2.03 -10.00 -22.15
C GLY A 119 2.11 -10.99 -21.00
N ALA A 120 2.78 -10.62 -19.90
CA ALA A 120 2.86 -11.47 -18.71
C ALA A 120 1.48 -11.72 -18.07
N LEU A 121 0.61 -10.71 -18.00
CA LEU A 121 -0.76 -10.90 -17.50
C LEU A 121 -1.56 -11.82 -18.42
N THR A 122 -1.48 -11.60 -19.73
CA THR A 122 -2.18 -12.42 -20.73
C THR A 122 -1.73 -13.88 -20.67
N GLU A 123 -0.42 -14.15 -20.60
CA GLU A 123 0.12 -15.51 -20.46
C GLU A 123 -0.38 -16.19 -19.16
N ARG A 124 -0.38 -15.48 -18.03
CA ARG A 124 -0.84 -16.03 -16.75
C ARG A 124 -2.33 -16.32 -16.76
N VAL A 125 -3.15 -15.43 -17.31
CA VAL A 125 -4.61 -15.59 -17.36
C VAL A 125 -5.01 -16.70 -18.34
N ALA A 126 -4.27 -16.90 -19.43
CA ALA A 126 -4.51 -18.01 -20.36
C ALA A 126 -4.42 -19.39 -19.68
N LEU A 127 -3.58 -19.53 -18.64
CA LEU A 127 -3.46 -20.76 -17.85
C LEU A 127 -4.69 -21.04 -16.97
N LEU A 128 -5.55 -20.04 -16.75
CA LEU A 128 -6.77 -20.17 -15.95
C LEU A 128 -8.00 -20.59 -16.78
N LYS A 129 -7.82 -20.81 -18.09
CA LYS A 129 -8.91 -21.17 -19.00
C LYS A 129 -9.62 -22.45 -18.57
N GLY A 130 -10.94 -22.40 -18.53
CA GLY A 130 -11.81 -23.53 -18.20
C GLY A 130 -12.02 -23.74 -16.70
N LEU A 131 -11.43 -22.91 -15.83
CA LEU A 131 -11.78 -22.94 -14.41
C LEU A 131 -13.22 -22.46 -14.21
N PRO A 132 -13.99 -23.09 -13.31
CA PRO A 132 -15.29 -22.56 -12.92
C PRO A 132 -15.13 -21.18 -12.31
N GLU A 133 -15.95 -20.21 -12.71
CA GLU A 133 -15.92 -18.83 -12.19
C GLU A 133 -16.06 -18.79 -10.66
N THR A 134 -16.77 -19.78 -10.09
CA THR A 134 -16.93 -19.96 -8.63
C THR A 134 -15.61 -20.12 -7.88
N VAL A 135 -14.51 -20.45 -8.57
CA VAL A 135 -13.16 -20.52 -7.97
C VAL A 135 -12.75 -19.19 -7.34
N ILE A 136 -13.17 -18.05 -7.92
CA ILE A 136 -12.84 -16.71 -7.41
C ILE A 136 -13.45 -16.52 -6.01
N ALA A 137 -14.72 -16.86 -5.85
CA ALA A 137 -15.41 -16.78 -4.56
C ALA A 137 -14.78 -17.71 -3.52
N LYS A 138 -14.35 -18.92 -3.95
CA LYS A 138 -13.63 -19.86 -3.09
C LYS A 138 -12.30 -19.26 -2.59
N VAL A 139 -11.46 -18.75 -3.50
CA VAL A 139 -10.17 -18.14 -3.15
C VAL A 139 -10.38 -16.96 -2.20
N LEU A 140 -11.34 -16.07 -2.49
CA LEU A 140 -11.68 -14.92 -1.63
C LEU A 140 -12.14 -15.31 -0.22
N ALA A 141 -12.74 -16.49 -0.06
CA ALA A 141 -13.24 -16.97 1.23
C ALA A 141 -12.18 -17.74 2.02
N GLU A 142 -11.35 -18.52 1.34
CA GLU A 142 -10.44 -19.49 1.97
C GLU A 142 -8.99 -19.01 2.07
N ARG A 143 -8.56 -18.09 1.20
CA ARG A 143 -7.14 -17.74 1.02
C ARG A 143 -6.81 -16.25 1.19
N ILE A 144 -7.79 -15.35 0.99
CA ILE A 144 -7.54 -13.90 1.03
C ILE A 144 -7.74 -13.33 2.44
N THR A 145 -6.64 -12.87 3.02
CA THR A 145 -6.58 -12.22 4.34
C THR A 145 -6.34 -10.72 4.18
N PRO A 146 -7.21 -9.85 4.75
CA PRO A 146 -6.95 -8.41 4.80
C PRO A 146 -5.69 -8.09 5.60
N MET A 147 -4.88 -7.17 5.09
CA MET A 147 -3.71 -6.67 5.81
C MET A 147 -4.16 -5.98 7.12
N PRO A 148 -3.48 -6.21 8.25
CA PRO A 148 -3.83 -5.59 9.53
C PRO A 148 -3.88 -4.06 9.43
N GLY A 149 -4.86 -3.46 10.10
CA GLY A 149 -5.04 -2.00 10.13
C GLY A 149 -5.80 -1.40 8.95
N GLY A 150 -6.01 -2.13 7.85
CA GLY A 150 -6.62 -1.56 6.63
C GLY A 150 -8.03 -0.98 6.83
N ARG A 151 -8.88 -1.70 7.57
CA ARG A 151 -10.24 -1.22 7.92
C ARG A 151 -10.20 0.05 8.74
N THR A 152 -9.34 0.08 9.76
CA THR A 152 -9.17 1.23 10.65
C THR A 152 -8.64 2.44 9.87
N LEU A 153 -7.65 2.24 8.99
CA LEU A 153 -7.12 3.28 8.10
C LEU A 153 -8.23 3.92 7.26
N VAL A 154 -8.96 3.10 6.50
CA VAL A 154 -10.00 3.59 5.58
C VAL A 154 -11.15 4.23 6.34
N ALA A 155 -11.62 3.63 7.43
CA ALA A 155 -12.69 4.18 8.26
C ALA A 155 -12.29 5.52 8.91
N THR A 156 -11.05 5.64 9.40
CA THR A 156 -10.55 6.88 10.00
C THR A 156 -10.47 8.01 8.99
N MET A 157 -9.89 7.73 7.81
CA MET A 157 -9.80 8.73 6.74
C MET A 157 -11.18 9.12 6.22
N THR A 158 -12.09 8.16 6.03
CA THR A 158 -13.48 8.43 5.62
C THR A 158 -14.21 9.31 6.63
N ARG A 159 -14.05 9.03 7.94
CA ARG A 159 -14.62 9.86 9.01
C ARG A 159 -14.06 11.29 9.00
N ALA A 160 -12.81 11.47 8.57
CA ALA A 160 -12.19 12.78 8.39
C ALA A 160 -12.60 13.48 7.07
N GLY A 161 -13.52 12.92 6.30
CA GLY A 161 -13.98 13.46 5.01
C GLY A 161 -13.08 13.08 3.83
N GLY A 162 -12.14 12.16 4.02
CA GLY A 162 -11.25 11.67 2.98
C GLY A 162 -11.92 10.66 2.05
N HIS A 163 -11.37 10.52 0.84
CA HIS A 163 -11.82 9.57 -0.18
C HIS A 163 -10.82 8.43 -0.32
N ALA A 164 -11.28 7.17 -0.32
CA ALA A 164 -10.40 6.01 -0.44
C ALA A 164 -10.64 5.25 -1.75
N ALA A 165 -9.57 5.06 -2.53
CA ALA A 165 -9.57 4.35 -3.80
C ALA A 165 -8.59 3.17 -3.80
N LEU A 166 -9.07 2.00 -4.23
CA LEU A 166 -8.27 0.79 -4.39
C LEU A 166 -7.96 0.56 -5.87
N VAL A 167 -6.70 0.59 -6.28
CA VAL A 167 -6.31 0.41 -7.68
C VAL A 167 -5.30 -0.72 -7.80
N SER A 168 -5.65 -1.77 -8.53
CA SER A 168 -4.83 -2.98 -8.62
C SER A 168 -4.64 -3.44 -10.06
N GLY A 169 -3.50 -4.08 -10.33
CA GLY A 169 -3.26 -4.82 -11.57
C GLY A 169 -3.93 -6.20 -11.59
N GLY A 170 -4.50 -6.64 -10.46
CA GLY A 170 -5.30 -7.85 -10.31
C GLY A 170 -6.69 -7.69 -10.93
N PHE A 171 -7.72 -8.30 -10.33
CA PHE A 171 -9.03 -8.45 -10.98
C PHE A 171 -10.20 -7.79 -10.25
N THR A 172 -11.19 -7.30 -11.00
CA THR A 172 -12.40 -6.61 -10.50
C THR A 172 -13.20 -7.46 -9.53
N ALA A 173 -13.35 -8.75 -9.83
CA ALA A 173 -14.04 -9.69 -8.95
C ALA A 173 -13.40 -9.81 -7.53
N PHE A 174 -12.09 -9.55 -7.41
CA PHE A 174 -11.41 -9.49 -6.11
C PHE A 174 -11.48 -8.09 -5.51
N THR A 175 -11.13 -7.05 -6.28
CA THR A 175 -11.11 -5.67 -5.76
C THR A 175 -12.48 -5.22 -5.28
N GLU A 176 -13.59 -5.63 -5.90
CA GLU A 176 -14.94 -5.32 -5.43
C GLU A 176 -15.20 -5.86 -4.02
N GLN A 177 -14.85 -7.12 -3.79
CA GLN A 177 -15.05 -7.78 -2.49
C GLN A 177 -14.09 -7.24 -1.43
N VAL A 178 -12.83 -7.01 -1.78
CA VAL A 178 -11.85 -6.40 -0.87
C VAL A 178 -12.24 -4.96 -0.53
N ALA A 179 -12.64 -4.16 -1.52
CA ALA A 179 -13.12 -2.80 -1.33
C ALA A 179 -14.32 -2.76 -0.37
N ALA A 180 -15.31 -3.63 -0.58
CA ALA A 180 -16.48 -3.72 0.30
C ALA A 180 -16.12 -4.15 1.74
N ARG A 181 -15.23 -5.15 1.89
CA ARG A 181 -14.79 -5.64 3.21
C ARG A 181 -14.02 -4.59 4.00
N ILE A 182 -13.18 -3.80 3.32
CA ILE A 182 -12.31 -2.80 3.96
C ILE A 182 -13.01 -1.44 4.12
N GLY A 183 -13.91 -1.09 3.20
CA GLY A 183 -14.68 0.16 3.21
C GLY A 183 -14.23 1.21 2.19
N PHE A 184 -13.60 0.80 1.08
CA PHE A 184 -13.20 1.72 0.02
C PHE A 184 -14.41 2.28 -0.73
N ALA A 185 -14.32 3.55 -1.15
CA ALA A 185 -15.38 4.25 -1.87
C ALA A 185 -15.38 3.92 -3.37
N GLU A 186 -14.22 3.59 -3.94
CA GLU A 186 -14.10 3.14 -5.32
C GLU A 186 -12.97 2.11 -5.47
N HIS A 187 -13.05 1.30 -6.52
CA HIS A 187 -12.00 0.37 -6.90
C HIS A 187 -11.82 0.28 -8.41
N ARG A 188 -10.61 -0.09 -8.86
CA ARG A 188 -10.25 -0.26 -10.27
C ARG A 188 -9.30 -1.45 -10.43
N ALA A 189 -9.58 -2.31 -11.41
CA ALA A 189 -8.76 -3.49 -11.72
C ALA A 189 -9.03 -4.01 -13.13
N ASN A 190 -8.26 -5.01 -13.56
CA ASN A 190 -8.52 -5.76 -14.79
C ASN A 190 -9.77 -6.63 -14.64
N THR A 191 -10.41 -7.02 -15.74
CA THR A 191 -11.59 -7.91 -15.69
C THR A 191 -11.26 -9.25 -16.34
N LEU A 192 -11.39 -10.34 -15.58
CA LEU A 192 -11.36 -11.70 -16.13
C LEU A 192 -12.65 -11.94 -16.91
N LEU A 193 -12.51 -12.47 -18.13
CA LEU A 193 -13.67 -12.82 -18.95
C LEU A 193 -14.13 -14.24 -18.61
N ALA A 194 -15.44 -14.41 -18.49
CA ALA A 194 -16.10 -15.69 -18.23
C ALA A 194 -17.26 -15.90 -19.20
N GLU A 195 -17.43 -17.14 -19.66
CA GLU A 195 -18.53 -17.58 -20.51
C GLU A 195 -19.07 -18.91 -20.01
N ALA A 196 -20.40 -19.05 -19.98
CA ALA A 196 -21.07 -20.26 -19.47
C ALA A 196 -20.55 -20.73 -18.10
N GLY A 197 -20.25 -19.78 -17.19
CA GLY A 197 -19.78 -20.05 -15.83
C GLY A 197 -18.32 -20.50 -15.71
N HIS A 198 -17.52 -20.35 -16.78
CA HIS A 198 -16.11 -20.73 -16.80
C HIS A 198 -15.24 -19.58 -17.31
N LEU A 199 -14.03 -19.45 -16.77
CA LEU A 199 -13.06 -18.45 -17.24
C LEU A 199 -12.62 -18.77 -18.66
N THR A 200 -12.62 -17.77 -19.55
CA THR A 200 -12.22 -17.95 -20.95
C THR A 200 -10.70 -18.05 -21.11
N GLY A 201 -9.96 -17.60 -20.10
CA GLY A 201 -8.51 -17.40 -20.17
C GLY A 201 -8.11 -16.07 -20.80
N GLU A 202 -9.04 -15.11 -20.87
CA GLU A 202 -8.82 -13.79 -21.46
C GLU A 202 -9.10 -12.68 -20.45
N VAL A 203 -8.44 -11.54 -20.64
CA VAL A 203 -8.63 -10.31 -19.86
C VAL A 203 -9.27 -9.24 -20.74
N ALA A 204 -10.27 -8.55 -20.21
CA ALA A 204 -10.93 -7.45 -20.90
C ALA A 204 -9.93 -6.33 -21.25
N ARG A 205 -10.11 -5.71 -22.42
CA ARG A 205 -9.32 -4.56 -22.87
C ARG A 205 -10.08 -3.25 -22.56
N PRO A 206 -9.38 -2.14 -22.26
CA PRO A 206 -7.93 -2.04 -22.09
C PRO A 206 -7.45 -2.68 -20.77
N ILE A 207 -6.26 -3.26 -20.80
CA ILE A 207 -5.61 -3.79 -19.58
C ILE A 207 -5.07 -2.62 -18.78
N LEU A 208 -5.41 -2.57 -17.49
CA LEU A 208 -4.82 -1.69 -16.50
C LEU A 208 -3.38 -2.13 -16.25
N GLY A 209 -2.47 -1.48 -16.97
CA GLY A 209 -1.03 -1.65 -16.84
C GLY A 209 -0.41 -0.81 -15.73
N ARG A 210 0.91 -0.60 -15.80
CA ARG A 210 1.68 0.17 -14.80
C ARG A 210 1.17 1.60 -14.63
N GLU A 211 0.72 2.25 -15.70
CA GLU A 211 0.20 3.62 -15.68
C GLU A 211 -1.20 3.75 -15.08
N ALA A 212 -1.89 2.63 -14.78
CA ALA A 212 -3.26 2.67 -14.29
C ALA A 212 -3.39 3.40 -12.95
N LYS A 213 -2.41 3.24 -12.05
CA LYS A 213 -2.39 3.90 -10.73
C LYS A 213 -2.15 5.40 -10.85
N VAL A 214 -1.28 5.80 -11.78
CA VAL A 214 -1.02 7.20 -12.12
C VAL A 214 -2.25 7.84 -12.75
N THR A 215 -2.87 7.16 -13.72
CA THR A 215 -4.10 7.62 -14.37
C THR A 215 -5.23 7.76 -13.36
N ALA A 216 -5.37 6.80 -12.44
CA ALA A 216 -6.36 6.87 -11.38
C ALA A 216 -6.10 8.04 -10.42
N LEU A 217 -4.85 8.27 -10.03
CA LEU A 217 -4.47 9.44 -9.24
C LEU A 217 -4.94 10.74 -9.91
N GLU A 218 -4.62 10.93 -11.19
CA GLU A 218 -5.01 12.12 -11.96
C GLU A 218 -6.53 12.28 -12.08
N GLU A 219 -7.23 11.23 -12.48
CA GLU A 219 -8.67 11.28 -12.70
C GLU A 219 -9.45 11.51 -11.40
N ILE A 220 -9.05 10.86 -10.31
CA ILE A 220 -9.76 10.95 -9.03
C ILE A 220 -9.49 12.31 -8.39
N THR A 221 -8.24 12.78 -8.38
CA THR A 221 -7.91 14.11 -7.85
C THR A 221 -8.63 15.22 -8.61
N ALA A 222 -8.66 15.15 -9.95
CA ALA A 222 -9.42 16.07 -10.80
C ALA A 222 -10.93 16.03 -10.51
N ARG A 223 -11.51 14.83 -10.36
CA ARG A 223 -12.94 14.65 -10.03
C ARG A 223 -13.29 15.20 -8.64
N LEU A 224 -12.39 15.08 -7.67
CA LEU A 224 -12.58 15.57 -6.30
C LEU A 224 -12.22 17.04 -6.12
N GLY A 225 -11.53 17.66 -7.09
CA GLY A 225 -11.05 19.04 -6.99
C GLY A 225 -9.94 19.23 -5.97
N ILE A 226 -9.11 18.19 -5.75
CA ILE A 226 -7.94 18.22 -4.85
C ILE A 226 -6.65 18.11 -5.66
N ALA A 227 -5.50 18.43 -5.06
CA ALA A 227 -4.20 18.25 -5.70
C ALA A 227 -3.60 16.87 -5.38
N GLU A 228 -2.65 16.40 -6.21
CA GLU A 228 -1.87 15.19 -5.90
C GLU A 228 -1.12 15.30 -4.57
N SER A 229 -0.77 16.53 -4.16
CA SER A 229 -0.18 16.82 -2.85
C SER A 229 -1.10 16.50 -1.67
N ASP A 230 -2.41 16.37 -1.90
CA ASP A 230 -3.43 16.03 -0.90
C ASP A 230 -3.67 14.51 -0.82
N VAL A 231 -2.87 13.70 -1.53
CA VAL A 231 -3.01 12.25 -1.59
C VAL A 231 -1.93 11.56 -0.76
N ILE A 232 -2.33 10.53 -0.01
CA ILE A 232 -1.44 9.49 0.50
C ILE A 232 -1.58 8.25 -0.40
N ALA A 233 -0.47 7.79 -0.97
CA ALA A 233 -0.41 6.60 -1.79
C ALA A 233 0.39 5.50 -1.08
N VAL A 234 -0.04 4.25 -1.20
CA VAL A 234 0.61 3.10 -0.55
C VAL A 234 0.68 1.88 -1.46
N GLY A 235 1.86 1.25 -1.48
CA GLY A 235 2.14 0.04 -2.23
C GLY A 235 3.46 -0.61 -1.82
N ASP A 236 3.70 -1.83 -2.27
CA ASP A 236 4.90 -2.63 -1.95
C ASP A 236 5.85 -2.79 -3.16
N GLY A 237 5.34 -2.54 -4.38
CA GLY A 237 5.92 -3.01 -5.62
C GLY A 237 6.44 -1.91 -6.55
N ALA A 238 7.27 -2.32 -7.51
CA ALA A 238 7.84 -1.39 -8.51
C ALA A 238 6.76 -0.82 -9.47
N ASN A 239 5.63 -1.50 -9.59
CA ASN A 239 4.42 -1.04 -10.28
C ASN A 239 3.76 0.16 -9.58
N ASP A 240 4.06 0.41 -8.30
CA ASP A 240 3.49 1.50 -7.52
C ASP A 240 4.28 2.80 -7.60
N LEU A 241 5.55 2.72 -7.97
CA LEU A 241 6.47 3.85 -7.93
C LEU A 241 5.91 5.09 -8.66
N GLY A 242 5.16 4.90 -9.75
CA GLY A 242 4.51 6.01 -10.44
C GLY A 242 3.52 6.79 -9.57
N MET A 243 2.68 6.11 -8.77
CA MET A 243 1.76 6.79 -7.85
C MET A 243 2.46 7.27 -6.57
N LEU A 244 3.45 6.51 -6.08
CA LEU A 244 4.20 6.86 -4.87
C LEU A 244 5.05 8.11 -5.07
N ASP A 245 5.70 8.24 -6.23
CA ASP A 245 6.55 9.39 -6.56
C ASP A 245 5.73 10.68 -6.78
N ARG A 246 4.45 10.55 -7.16
CA ARG A 246 3.57 11.67 -7.50
C ARG A 246 2.68 12.16 -6.35
N ALA A 247 2.23 11.25 -5.50
CA ALA A 247 1.40 11.60 -4.37
C ALA A 247 2.16 12.48 -3.37
N GLY A 248 1.45 13.40 -2.70
CA GLY A 248 2.03 14.24 -1.66
C GLY A 248 2.55 13.47 -0.44
N MET A 249 2.17 12.20 -0.30
CA MET A 249 2.71 11.26 0.67
C MET A 249 2.73 9.85 0.06
N GLY A 250 3.80 9.50 -0.66
CA GLY A 250 4.05 8.12 -1.12
C GLY A 250 4.73 7.28 -0.03
N VAL A 251 4.09 6.18 0.37
CA VAL A 251 4.55 5.29 1.44
C VAL A 251 4.82 3.89 0.87
N ALA A 252 6.05 3.42 1.03
CA ALA A 252 6.41 2.03 0.78
C ALA A 252 6.05 1.18 2.01
N LEU A 253 5.07 0.29 1.88
CA LEU A 253 4.63 -0.60 2.96
C LEU A 253 5.19 -2.00 2.74
N HIS A 254 5.98 -2.50 3.69
CA HIS A 254 6.61 -3.84 3.68
C HIS A 254 7.28 -4.14 2.32
N ALA A 255 7.74 -3.08 1.66
CA ALA A 255 8.05 -3.10 0.24
C ALA A 255 9.37 -3.80 -0.06
N LYS A 256 9.59 -4.17 -1.32
CA LYS A 256 10.89 -4.70 -1.75
C LYS A 256 11.99 -3.64 -1.58
N PRO A 257 13.26 -4.01 -1.30
CA PRO A 257 14.35 -3.05 -1.11
C PRO A 257 14.48 -2.02 -2.24
N SER A 258 14.30 -2.45 -3.49
CA SER A 258 14.36 -1.56 -4.68
C SER A 258 13.26 -0.49 -4.72
N VAL A 259 12.12 -0.74 -4.07
CA VAL A 259 11.01 0.22 -3.93
C VAL A 259 11.29 1.14 -2.75
N GLN A 260 11.73 0.58 -1.62
CA GLN A 260 12.09 1.35 -0.43
C GLN A 260 13.16 2.41 -0.74
N GLU A 261 14.21 2.05 -1.48
CA GLU A 261 15.30 2.96 -1.88
C GLU A 261 14.81 4.20 -2.63
N ARG A 262 13.65 4.11 -3.30
CA ARG A 262 13.05 5.22 -4.05
C ARG A 262 12.01 6.00 -3.26
N CYS A 263 11.54 5.48 -2.12
CA CYS A 263 10.51 6.13 -1.32
C CYS A 263 11.12 6.84 -0.10
N ALA A 264 10.70 8.07 0.12
CA ALA A 264 11.09 8.85 1.30
C ALA A 264 10.48 8.25 2.58
N LEU A 265 9.22 7.80 2.50
CA LEU A 265 8.48 7.24 3.62
C LEU A 265 8.37 5.72 3.49
N ARG A 266 8.66 5.02 4.58
CA ARG A 266 8.75 3.56 4.65
C ARG A 266 8.11 3.07 5.94
N VAL A 267 7.36 1.98 5.83
CA VAL A 267 6.79 1.26 6.97
C VAL A 267 7.14 -0.20 6.78
N ASN A 268 8.00 -0.74 7.64
CA ASN A 268 8.48 -2.12 7.64
C ASN A 268 8.06 -2.87 8.92
N HIS A 269 7.80 -2.15 10.02
CA HIS A 269 7.42 -2.74 11.31
C HIS A 269 5.95 -2.51 11.66
N GLY A 270 5.44 -1.32 11.37
CA GLY A 270 4.02 -0.99 11.57
C GLY A 270 3.09 -1.73 10.61
N ASP A 271 1.81 -1.82 10.97
CA ASP A 271 0.75 -2.23 10.04
C ASP A 271 0.18 -1.04 9.26
N LEU A 272 -0.93 -1.21 8.52
CA LEU A 272 -1.53 -0.11 7.75
C LEU A 272 -1.96 1.09 8.60
N THR A 273 -2.16 0.94 9.91
CA THR A 273 -2.44 2.08 10.78
C THR A 273 -1.25 3.03 10.95
N ALA A 274 -0.03 2.60 10.61
CA ALA A 274 1.15 3.46 10.53
C ALA A 274 0.93 4.67 9.62
N LEU A 275 0.14 4.53 8.56
CA LEU A 275 -0.22 5.62 7.66
C LEU A 275 -1.05 6.69 8.36
N LEU A 276 -1.81 6.36 9.40
CA LEU A 276 -2.50 7.35 10.23
C LEU A 276 -1.51 8.08 11.15
N PHE A 277 -0.54 7.38 11.73
CA PHE A 277 0.51 8.01 12.53
C PHE A 277 1.36 8.98 11.71
N LEU A 278 1.74 8.61 10.48
CA LEU A 278 2.43 9.52 9.54
C LEU A 278 1.59 10.77 9.23
N GLN A 279 0.27 10.67 9.22
CA GLN A 279 -0.62 11.83 9.05
C GLN A 279 -0.87 12.61 10.36
N GLY A 280 -0.28 12.20 11.48
CA GLY A 280 -0.40 12.85 12.78
C GLY A 280 -1.71 12.56 13.51
N TYR A 281 -2.37 11.44 13.23
CA TYR A 281 -3.46 10.94 14.05
C TYR A 281 -2.90 10.19 15.25
N SER A 282 -3.38 10.48 16.44
CA SER A 282 -3.16 9.64 17.62
C SER A 282 -4.04 8.39 17.57
N ARG A 283 -3.65 7.34 18.30
CA ARG A 283 -4.44 6.10 18.43
C ARG A 283 -5.88 6.36 18.88
N ALA A 284 -6.08 7.38 19.73
CA ALA A 284 -7.40 7.78 20.22
C ALA A 284 -8.30 8.39 19.13
N GLU A 285 -7.71 8.89 18.04
CA GLU A 285 -8.43 9.45 16.89
C GLU A 285 -8.76 8.40 15.83
N PHE A 286 -8.41 7.13 16.03
CA PHE A 286 -8.75 6.09 15.07
C PHE A 286 -10.24 5.77 15.13
N ALA A 287 -10.82 5.39 13.99
CA ALA A 287 -12.17 4.85 13.94
C ALA A 287 -12.18 3.44 14.56
N ALA A 288 -13.27 3.11 15.25
CA ALA A 288 -13.49 1.81 15.89
C ALA A 288 -13.70 0.70 14.86
#